data_AF-X1V074-F1
#
_entry.id   AF-X1V074-F1
#
_cell.length_a   1.000
_cell.length_b   1.000
_cell.length_c   1.000
_cell.angle_alpha   90.00
_cell.angle_beta   90.00
_cell.angle_gamma   90.00
#
_symmetry.space_group_name_H-M   'P 1'
#
loop_
_entity.id
_entity.type
_entity.pdbx_description
1 polymer ?
#
loop_
_entity_poly.entity_id
_entity_poly.type
_entity_poly.pdbx_seq_one_letter_code
_entity_poly.pdbx_strand_id
1 'polypeptide(L)'
;MIIDPYFDPDYSQVPYTFNFMPATTTYLDTPVIPVAAFVGYPNRALDVEPPDGTPVIFSVNGTGGGPIVCTDGETITITSVGSKVVPNPDYVPDDPCSPELITRDFGFGSLQGTVTVGGVLLIISSWS
;
A
#
# COMPACT_ATOMS: atom_id res chain seq x y z
N MET A 1 -1.15 17.68 -3.27
CA MET A 1 -2.38 16.98 -2.83
C MET A 1 -2.25 16.78 -1.34
N ILE A 2 -3.17 17.31 -0.54
CA ILE A 2 -3.22 17.01 0.90
C ILE A 2 -4.17 15.82 1.03
N ILE A 3 -3.68 14.69 1.54
CA ILE A 3 -4.51 13.52 1.80
C ILE A 3 -5.17 13.76 3.16
N ASP A 4 -6.49 13.55 3.23
CA ASP A 4 -7.23 13.60 4.50
C ASP A 4 -6.61 12.58 5.47
N PRO A 5 -6.16 12.99 6.68
CA PRO A 5 -5.57 12.09 7.66
C PRO A 5 -6.48 10.92 8.08
N TYR A 6 -7.79 11.04 7.89
CA TYR A 6 -8.77 9.99 8.20
C TYR A 6 -9.34 9.33 6.95
N PHE A 7 -8.74 9.54 5.77
CA PHE A 7 -9.14 8.84 4.57
C PHE A 7 -8.89 7.33 4.74
N ASP A 8 -9.98 6.58 4.67
CA ASP A 8 -9.94 5.12 4.68
C ASP A 8 -10.29 4.59 3.28
N PRO A 9 -9.32 3.98 2.56
CA PRO A 9 -9.56 3.42 1.24
C PRO A 9 -10.50 2.19 1.27
N ASP A 10 -10.80 1.64 2.44
CA ASP A 10 -11.71 0.51 2.61
C ASP A 10 -13.19 0.91 2.45
N TYR A 11 -13.49 2.21 2.39
CA TYR A 11 -14.82 2.75 2.15
C TYR A 11 -14.93 3.48 0.80
N SER A 12 -16.11 3.40 0.21
CA SER A 12 -16.39 3.98 -1.10
C SER A 12 -16.35 5.52 -1.08
N GLN A 13 -15.59 6.14 -2.00
CA GLN A 13 -15.82 7.52 -2.42
C GLN A 13 -16.76 7.53 -3.63
N VAL A 14 -18.05 7.75 -3.37
CA VAL A 14 -19.07 7.76 -4.42
C VAL A 14 -19.48 9.20 -4.76
N PRO A 15 -19.44 9.61 -6.04
CA PRO A 15 -20.01 10.89 -6.43
C PRO A 15 -21.54 10.81 -6.41
N TYR A 16 -22.18 11.61 -5.55
CA TYR A 16 -23.64 11.73 -5.50
C TYR A 16 -24.12 12.94 -6.30
N THR A 17 -25.20 12.74 -7.08
CA THR A 17 -25.93 13.85 -7.71
C THR A 17 -27.14 14.16 -6.85
N PHE A 18 -27.14 15.33 -6.21
CA PHE A 18 -28.25 15.80 -5.40
C PHE A 18 -29.11 16.81 -6.16
N ASN A 19 -30.42 16.81 -5.90
CA ASN A 19 -31.32 17.83 -6.41
C ASN A 19 -31.36 19.05 -5.47
N PHE A 20 -30.92 20.21 -5.94
CA PHE A 20 -30.98 21.49 -5.21
C PHE A 20 -32.03 22.42 -5.81
N MET A 21 -33.30 21.98 -5.81
CA MET A 21 -34.42 22.81 -6.28
C MET A 21 -34.95 23.70 -5.15
N PRO A 22 -35.24 24.99 -5.43
CA PRO A 22 -35.86 25.88 -4.45
C PRO A 22 -37.16 25.31 -3.87
N ALA A 23 -37.41 25.56 -2.59
CA ALA A 23 -38.60 25.14 -1.84
C ALA A 23 -38.86 23.61 -1.84
N THR A 24 -37.84 22.78 -2.10
CA THR A 24 -37.93 21.31 -2.06
C THR A 24 -37.07 20.77 -0.92
N THR A 25 -37.55 19.72 -0.23
CA THR A 25 -36.75 18.99 0.77
C THR A 25 -36.01 17.85 0.07
N THR A 26 -34.70 17.78 0.24
CA THR A 26 -33.84 16.74 -0.33
C THR A 26 -33.26 15.87 0.78
N TYR A 27 -33.31 14.56 0.60
CA TYR A 27 -32.66 13.60 1.49
C TYR A 27 -31.18 13.51 1.12
N LEU A 28 -30.29 13.85 2.05
CA LEU A 28 -28.83 13.92 1.84
C LEU A 28 -28.06 12.85 2.61
N ASP A 29 -28.75 11.85 3.14
CA ASP A 29 -28.06 10.69 3.70
C ASP A 29 -27.44 9.89 2.55
N THR A 30 -26.12 9.75 2.61
CA THR A 30 -25.35 9.03 1.60
C THR A 30 -24.70 7.83 2.27
N PRO A 31 -24.99 6.61 1.81
CA PRO A 31 -24.44 5.44 2.46
C PRO A 31 -22.94 5.37 2.19
N VAL A 32 -22.15 5.31 3.26
CA VAL A 32 -20.72 4.95 3.16
C VAL A 32 -20.67 3.43 3.02
N ILE A 33 -20.31 2.94 1.82
CA ILE A 33 -20.33 1.51 1.52
C ILE A 33 -18.92 0.94 1.74
N PRO A 34 -18.76 -0.11 2.55
CA PRO A 34 -17.51 -0.86 2.61
C PRO A 34 -17.20 -1.49 1.24
N VAL A 35 -16.00 -1.26 0.71
CA VAL A 35 -15.54 -1.80 -0.58
C VAL A 35 -14.48 -2.89 -0.43
N ALA A 36 -13.85 -3.01 0.73
CA ALA A 36 -12.96 -4.12 1.07
C ALA A 36 -13.69 -5.21 1.88
N ALA A 37 -13.16 -6.45 1.82
CA ALA A 37 -13.69 -7.57 2.56
C ALA A 37 -13.46 -7.39 4.06
N PHE A 38 -14.41 -7.83 4.90
CA PHE A 38 -14.28 -7.77 6.36
C PHE A 38 -14.13 -6.35 6.95
N VAL A 39 -14.59 -5.34 6.22
CA VAL A 39 -14.65 -3.95 6.66
C VAL A 39 -15.98 -3.70 7.36
N GLY A 40 -15.92 -3.25 8.61
CA GLY A 40 -17.08 -2.98 9.46
C GLY A 40 -17.27 -4.02 10.56
N TYR A 41 -17.88 -3.61 11.67
CA TYR A 41 -18.04 -4.45 12.87
C TYR A 41 -18.62 -5.84 12.50
N PRO A 42 -18.02 -6.97 12.97
CA PRO A 42 -16.99 -7.08 14.00
C PRO A 42 -15.53 -7.14 13.51
N ASN A 43 -15.27 -7.22 12.20
CA ASN A 43 -13.91 -7.33 11.64
C ASN A 43 -13.41 -5.94 11.25
N ARG A 44 -12.18 -5.61 11.65
CA ARG A 44 -11.78 -4.19 11.77
C ARG A 44 -10.64 -3.75 10.87
N ALA A 45 -9.98 -4.67 10.16
CA ALA A 45 -9.04 -4.31 9.12
C ALA A 45 -8.81 -5.48 8.17
N LEU A 46 -8.80 -5.18 6.87
CA LEU A 46 -8.31 -6.09 5.86
C LEU A 46 -6.79 -5.97 5.78
N ASP A 47 -6.06 -7.01 6.19
CA ASP A 47 -4.61 -7.11 5.97
C ASP A 47 -4.35 -8.00 4.75
N VAL A 48 -3.92 -7.39 3.65
CA VAL A 48 -3.48 -8.07 2.41
C VAL A 48 -1.97 -8.00 2.22
N GLU A 49 -1.25 -7.47 3.21
CA GLU A 49 0.19 -7.30 3.11
C GLU A 49 0.89 -8.63 3.38
N PRO A 50 2.08 -8.86 2.79
CA PRO A 50 2.87 -10.03 3.09
C PRO A 50 3.27 -10.12 4.59
N PRO A 51 3.71 -11.31 5.05
CA PRO A 51 4.33 -11.45 6.35
C PRO A 51 5.57 -10.55 6.51
N ASP A 52 5.87 -10.17 7.76
CA ASP A 52 7.06 -9.40 8.10
C ASP A 52 8.36 -10.07 7.61
N GLY A 53 9.29 -9.26 7.09
CA GLY A 53 10.54 -9.72 6.47
C GLY A 53 10.40 -10.24 5.04
N THR A 54 9.21 -10.18 4.43
CA THR A 54 9.02 -10.53 3.02
C THR A 54 9.47 -9.38 2.12
N PRO A 55 10.49 -9.53 1.26
CA PRO A 55 10.95 -8.42 0.44
C PRO A 55 9.93 -8.03 -0.64
N VAL A 56 9.59 -6.74 -0.74
CA VAL A 56 8.65 -6.22 -1.75
C VAL A 56 9.31 -5.09 -2.54
N ILE A 57 9.19 -5.16 -3.87
CA ILE A 57 9.67 -4.11 -4.77
C ILE A 57 8.69 -2.94 -4.75
N PHE A 58 9.19 -1.75 -4.38
CA PHE A 58 8.45 -0.49 -4.50
C PHE A 58 8.54 0.08 -5.90
N SER A 59 9.74 0.10 -6.48
CA SER A 59 9.93 0.62 -7.83
C SER A 59 11.14 0.00 -8.52
N VAL A 60 11.11 0.02 -9.85
CA VAL A 60 12.25 -0.33 -10.71
C VAL A 60 12.40 0.80 -11.73
N ASN A 61 13.57 1.44 -11.73
CA ASN A 61 13.85 2.58 -12.60
C ASN A 61 15.20 2.39 -13.31
N GLY A 62 15.18 2.40 -14.63
CA GLY A 62 16.36 2.58 -15.46
C GLY A 62 16.71 4.05 -15.66
N THR A 63 17.79 4.28 -16.42
CA THR A 63 18.34 5.62 -16.74
C THR A 63 17.32 6.56 -17.38
N GLY A 64 16.45 6.04 -18.25
CA GLY A 64 15.38 6.79 -18.92
C GLY A 64 14.08 6.94 -18.14
N GLY A 65 13.98 6.38 -16.94
CA GLY A 65 12.76 6.32 -16.12
C GLY A 65 11.90 5.08 -16.39
N GLY A 66 11.35 4.49 -15.33
CA GLY A 66 10.59 3.23 -15.41
C GLY A 66 11.46 2.00 -15.64
N PRO A 67 10.88 0.79 -15.71
CA PRO A 67 11.63 -0.46 -15.74
C PRO A 67 12.15 -0.82 -17.14
N ILE A 68 12.84 0.11 -17.81
CA ILE A 68 13.36 -0.06 -19.16
C ILE A 68 14.86 0.23 -19.23
N VAL A 69 15.53 -0.57 -20.06
CA VAL A 69 16.94 -0.43 -20.42
C VAL A 69 17.02 -0.51 -21.94
N CYS A 70 17.68 0.45 -22.57
CA CYS A 70 17.70 0.59 -24.03
C CYS A 70 19.06 0.21 -24.64
N THR A 71 20.11 0.20 -23.82
CA THR A 71 21.47 -0.13 -24.25
C THR A 71 22.18 -1.02 -23.24
N ASP A 72 23.09 -1.86 -23.74
CA ASP A 72 23.90 -2.73 -22.88
C ASP A 72 24.80 -1.89 -21.95
N GLY A 73 24.89 -2.31 -20.69
CA GLY A 73 25.71 -1.64 -19.67
C GLY A 73 24.99 -0.53 -18.89
N GLU A 74 23.76 -0.18 -19.25
CA GLU A 74 22.91 0.67 -18.43
C GLU A 74 22.51 -0.02 -17.11
N THR A 75 22.31 0.78 -16.07
CA THR A 75 21.95 0.29 -14.73
C THR A 75 20.47 0.51 -14.47
N ILE A 76 19.86 -0.45 -13.77
CA ILE A 76 18.55 -0.29 -13.15
C ILE A 76 18.70 -0.15 -11.64
N THR A 77 17.91 0.72 -11.05
CA THR A 77 17.75 0.85 -9.60
C THR A 77 16.46 0.18 -9.21
N ILE A 78 16.56 -0.82 -8.32
CA ILE A 78 15.42 -1.48 -7.71
C ILE A 78 15.32 -0.97 -6.29
N THR A 79 14.19 -0.37 -5.93
CA THR A 79 13.92 0.15 -4.59
C THR A 79 12.91 -0.77 -3.92
N SER A 80 13.22 -1.25 -2.71
CA SER A 80 12.25 -1.98 -1.88
C SER A 80 11.26 -1.02 -1.23
N VAL A 81 10.14 -1.55 -0.74
CA VAL A 81 9.19 -0.78 0.09
C VAL A 81 9.86 -0.34 1.40
N GLY A 82 10.71 -1.18 1.99
CA GLY A 82 11.32 -0.93 3.29
C GLY A 82 10.30 -1.08 4.42
N SER A 83 10.48 -0.35 5.51
CA SER A 83 9.53 -0.40 6.65
C SER A 83 8.21 0.28 6.29
N LYS A 84 7.10 -0.44 6.49
CA LYS A 84 5.75 0.05 6.24
C LYS A 84 4.86 -0.21 7.46
N VAL A 85 4.04 0.78 7.79
CA VAL A 85 2.99 0.64 8.81
C VAL A 85 1.77 -0.01 8.17
N VAL A 86 1.30 -1.10 8.76
CA VAL A 86 0.19 -1.92 8.26
C VAL A 86 -0.80 -2.22 9.39
N PRO A 87 -2.06 -2.55 9.09
CA PRO A 87 -3.00 -2.99 10.11
C PRO A 87 -2.51 -4.23 10.87
N ASN A 88 -2.79 -4.26 12.17
CA ASN A 88 -2.46 -5.42 12.99
C ASN A 88 -3.60 -6.45 12.95
N PRO A 89 -3.40 -7.64 12.34
CA PRO A 89 -4.44 -8.68 12.30
C PRO A 89 -4.77 -9.24 13.69
N ASP A 90 -3.86 -9.09 14.66
CA ASP A 90 -4.02 -9.54 16.05
C ASP A 90 -4.51 -8.41 16.98
N TYR A 91 -5.02 -7.30 16.43
CA TYR A 91 -5.51 -6.19 17.24
C TYR A 91 -6.70 -6.58 18.12
N VAL A 92 -6.61 -6.27 19.42
CA VAL A 92 -7.64 -6.51 20.43
C VAL A 92 -8.10 -5.16 20.99
N PRO A 93 -9.28 -4.64 20.58
CA PRO A 93 -9.73 -3.29 20.96
C PRO A 93 -9.88 -3.04 22.47
N ASP A 94 -10.21 -4.09 23.22
CA ASP A 94 -10.41 -4.00 24.67
C ASP A 94 -9.10 -4.13 25.47
N ASP A 95 -7.98 -4.43 24.79
CA ASP A 95 -6.64 -4.48 25.39
C ASP A 95 -5.88 -3.17 25.10
N PRO A 96 -5.64 -2.31 26.10
CA PRO A 96 -4.92 -1.05 25.90
C PRO A 96 -3.46 -1.23 25.47
N CYS A 97 -2.90 -2.44 25.60
CA CYS A 97 -1.56 -2.77 25.12
C CYS A 97 -1.54 -3.32 23.69
N SER A 98 -2.70 -3.53 23.05
CA SER A 98 -2.79 -4.02 21.68
C SER A 98 -2.76 -2.85 20.69
N PRO A 99 -1.72 -2.72 19.85
CA PRO A 99 -1.67 -1.66 18.87
C PRO A 99 -2.56 -1.99 17.66
N GLU A 100 -3.26 -0.99 17.13
CA GLU A 100 -4.08 -1.12 15.91
C GLU A 100 -3.23 -1.25 14.65
N LEU A 101 -2.04 -0.63 14.65
CA LEU A 101 -1.08 -0.67 13.54
C LEU A 101 0.25 -1.25 14.03
N ILE A 102 0.91 -2.00 13.17
CA ILE A 102 2.27 -2.53 13.39
C ILE A 102 3.18 -2.15 12.23
N THR A 103 4.47 -2.03 12.50
CA THR A 103 5.48 -1.82 11.45
C THR A 103 5.98 -3.18 10.98
N ARG A 104 5.94 -3.43 9.67
CA ARG A 104 6.59 -4.58 9.02
C ARG A 104 7.70 -4.12 8.09
N ASP A 105 8.76 -4.91 7.99
CA ASP A 105 9.87 -4.71 7.07
C ASP A 105 9.66 -5.47 5.76
N PHE A 106 9.58 -4.72 4.67
CA PHE A 106 9.52 -5.22 3.30
C PHE A 106 10.78 -4.87 2.50
N GLY A 107 11.89 -4.60 3.18
CA GLY A 107 13.20 -4.33 2.61
C GLY A 107 13.86 -5.57 1.99
N PHE A 108 14.94 -5.36 1.24
CA PHE A 108 15.79 -6.46 0.76
C PHE A 108 16.76 -6.97 1.84
N GLY A 109 16.88 -6.27 2.98
CA GLY A 109 17.80 -6.60 4.07
C GLY A 109 19.23 -6.11 3.84
N SER A 110 20.12 -6.34 4.80
CA SER A 110 21.53 -5.94 4.72
C SER A 110 22.43 -6.95 4.01
N LEU A 111 21.98 -8.19 3.89
CA LEU A 111 22.69 -9.23 3.15
C LEU A 111 22.31 -9.13 1.67
N GLN A 112 23.31 -8.88 0.82
CA GLN A 112 23.10 -8.80 -0.61
C GLN A 112 22.53 -10.11 -1.17
N GLY A 113 21.38 -10.01 -1.85
CA GLY A 113 20.74 -11.12 -2.54
C GLY A 113 21.22 -11.30 -3.98
N THR A 114 20.39 -11.94 -4.80
CA THR A 114 20.61 -12.13 -6.23
C THR A 114 19.48 -11.49 -7.03
N VAL A 115 19.79 -10.89 -8.18
CA VAL A 115 18.80 -10.32 -9.10
C VAL A 115 18.88 -11.05 -10.43
N THR A 116 17.74 -11.48 -10.96
CA THR A 116 17.64 -12.14 -12.27
C THR A 116 16.56 -11.51 -13.14
N VAL A 117 16.80 -11.40 -14.44
CA VAL A 117 15.81 -10.98 -15.44
C VAL A 117 15.70 -12.09 -16.49
N GLY A 118 14.51 -12.67 -16.65
CA GLY A 118 14.31 -13.81 -17.56
C GLY A 118 15.19 -15.03 -17.24
N GLY A 119 15.59 -15.20 -15.97
CA GLY A 119 16.53 -16.25 -15.54
C GLY A 119 18.01 -15.93 -15.73
N VAL A 120 18.36 -14.78 -16.33
CA VAL A 120 19.74 -14.32 -16.45
C VAL A 120 20.14 -13.54 -15.21
N LEU A 121 21.26 -13.91 -14.58
CA LEU A 121 21.78 -13.24 -13.39
C LEU A 121 22.40 -11.89 -13.75
N LEU A 122 22.04 -10.85 -13.00
CA LEU A 122 22.57 -9.50 -13.15
C LEU A 122 23.68 -9.22 -12.13
N ILE A 123 24.61 -8.35 -12.52
CA ILE A 123 25.65 -7.82 -11.63
C ILE A 123 25.04 -6.72 -10.76
N ILE A 124 25.21 -6.83 -9.45
CA ILE A 124 24.79 -5.81 -8.48
C ILE A 124 25.94 -4.82 -8.30
N SER A 125 25.73 -3.57 -8.71
CA SER A 125 26.72 -2.49 -8.60
C SER A 125 26.78 -1.87 -7.20
N SER A 126 25.65 -1.85 -6.49
CA SER A 126 25.53 -1.35 -5.12
C SER A 126 24.34 -1.98 -4.40
N TRP A 127 24.43 -2.08 -3.07
CA TRP A 127 23.36 -2.56 -2.20
C TRP A 127 23.28 -1.69 -0.94
N SER A 128 22.10 -1.18 -0.63
CA SER A 128 21.85 -0.29 0.52
C SER A 128 20.39 -0.32 0.91
#